data_AF-A0A6S7IVZ6-F1
#
_entry.id   AF-A0A6S7IVZ6-F1
#
_cell.length_a   1.000
_cell.length_b   1.000
_cell.length_c   1.000
_cell.angle_alpha   90.00
_cell.angle_beta   90.00
_cell.angle_gamma   90.00
#
_symmetry.space_group_name_H-M   'P 1'
#
loop_
_entity.id
_entity.type
_entity.pdbx_description
1 polymer ?
#
loop_
_entity_poly.entity_id
_entity_poly.type
_entity_poly.pdbx_seq_one_letter_code
_entity_poly.pdbx_strand_id
1 'polypeptide(L)'
;MFVSIVLFDGKDFKSKRKPSKKEAEQNAAEEALKFLGNEEVEVSSETNESQLAEHQVMDNTWTQQRDKNYKNMLQEKAQKQKIPYPIYFYKQTDTGFLSEVMYDGRTYSPDMSPQNKKIDAEQKAAQFVLAYLD
;
A
#
# COMPACT_ATOMS: atom_id res chain seq x y z
N MET A 1 -18.47 -6.11 27.59
CA MET A 1 -17.17 -6.79 27.40
C MET A 1 -17.37 -7.89 26.38
N PHE A 2 -16.47 -8.00 25.40
CA PHE A 2 -16.56 -8.90 24.26
C PHE A 2 -15.35 -9.81 24.19
N VAL A 3 -15.57 -11.00 23.65
CA VAL A 3 -14.54 -12.00 23.36
C VAL A 3 -14.79 -12.52 21.95
N SER A 4 -13.76 -12.62 21.15
CA SER A 4 -13.83 -13.16 19.78
C SER A 4 -12.90 -14.36 19.63
N ILE A 5 -13.21 -15.23 18.66
CA ILE A 5 -12.40 -16.39 18.30
C ILE A 5 -12.15 -16.32 16.80
N VAL A 6 -10.89 -16.46 16.38
CA VAL A 6 -10.47 -16.55 14.98
C VAL A 6 -9.97 -17.96 14.72
N LEU A 7 -10.59 -18.65 13.76
CA LEU A 7 -10.08 -19.91 13.24
C LEU A 7 -9.05 -19.60 12.15
N PHE A 8 -7.82 -20.03 12.34
CA PHE A 8 -6.73 -19.86 11.39
C PHE A 8 -5.85 -21.12 11.38
N ASP A 9 -5.60 -21.67 10.20
CA ASP A 9 -4.83 -22.91 10.01
C ASP A 9 -5.32 -24.09 10.88
N GLY A 10 -6.64 -24.25 10.97
CA GLY A 10 -7.27 -25.31 11.78
C GLY A 10 -7.17 -25.10 13.30
N LYS A 11 -6.62 -23.97 13.77
CA LYS A 11 -6.49 -23.61 15.19
C LYS A 11 -7.35 -22.42 15.54
N ASP A 12 -7.98 -22.49 16.72
CA ASP A 12 -8.81 -21.42 17.26
C ASP A 12 -7.98 -20.49 18.16
N PHE A 13 -7.97 -19.20 17.84
CA PHE A 13 -7.30 -18.15 18.59
C PHE A 13 -8.32 -17.23 19.27
N LYS A 14 -8.36 -17.27 20.59
CA LYS A 14 -9.35 -16.54 21.40
C LYS A 14 -8.79 -15.24 21.94
N SER A 15 -9.52 -14.14 21.78
CA SER A 15 -9.14 -12.83 22.31
C SER A 15 -9.23 -12.76 23.84
N LYS A 16 -8.52 -11.80 24.42
CA LYS A 16 -8.81 -11.32 25.79
C LYS A 16 -10.16 -10.58 25.80
N ARG A 17 -10.72 -10.36 26.99
CA ARG A 17 -11.96 -9.57 27.15
C ARG A 17 -11.67 -8.10 26.80
N LYS A 18 -12.37 -7.57 25.80
CA LYS A 18 -12.21 -6.18 25.32
C LYS A 18 -13.52 -5.38 25.47
N PRO A 19 -13.46 -4.04 25.54
CA PRO A 19 -14.66 -3.20 25.67
C PRO A 19 -15.53 -3.19 24.41
N SER A 20 -14.98 -3.43 23.22
CA SER A 20 -15.71 -3.46 21.95
C SER A 20 -15.52 -4.78 21.16
N LYS A 21 -16.46 -5.12 20.27
CA LYS A 21 -16.36 -6.29 19.38
C LYS A 21 -15.16 -6.18 18.43
N LYS A 22 -14.97 -4.99 17.84
CA LYS A 22 -13.86 -4.71 16.92
C LYS A 22 -12.49 -4.94 17.58
N GLU A 23 -12.32 -4.46 18.83
CA GLU A 23 -11.08 -4.71 19.57
C GLU A 23 -10.90 -6.18 19.95
N ALA A 24 -12.00 -6.90 20.25
CA ALA A 24 -11.93 -8.33 20.52
C ALA A 24 -11.51 -9.12 19.26
N GLU A 25 -12.06 -8.78 18.09
CA GLU A 25 -11.68 -9.37 16.80
C GLU A 25 -10.22 -9.07 16.44
N GLN A 26 -9.80 -7.80 16.54
CA GLN A 26 -8.41 -7.41 16.25
C GLN A 26 -7.43 -8.10 17.20
N ASN A 27 -7.78 -8.26 18.47
CA ASN A 27 -6.94 -8.96 19.43
C ASN A 27 -6.91 -10.49 19.17
N ALA A 28 -8.01 -11.13 18.75
CA ALA A 28 -7.97 -12.53 18.33
C ALA A 28 -7.07 -12.74 17.11
N ALA A 29 -7.11 -11.82 16.13
CA ALA A 29 -6.24 -11.85 14.96
C ALA A 29 -4.76 -11.61 15.33
N GLU A 30 -4.49 -10.70 16.27
CA GLU A 30 -3.14 -10.46 16.82
C GLU A 30 -2.55 -11.73 17.46
N GLU A 31 -3.34 -12.50 18.21
CA GLU A 31 -2.89 -13.76 18.82
C GLU A 31 -2.61 -14.83 17.75
N ALA A 32 -3.38 -14.88 16.66
CA ALA A 32 -3.11 -15.77 15.53
C ALA A 32 -1.82 -15.37 14.78
N LEU A 33 -1.53 -14.07 14.65
CA LEU A 33 -0.29 -13.58 14.03
C LEU A 33 0.96 -13.90 14.87
N LYS A 34 0.86 -13.85 16.21
CA LYS A 34 1.95 -14.29 17.09
C LYS A 34 2.30 -15.76 16.86
N PHE A 35 1.29 -16.60 16.59
CA PHE A 35 1.51 -17.99 16.24
C PHE A 35 2.29 -18.14 14.92
N LEU A 36 2.03 -17.29 13.92
CA LEU A 36 2.81 -17.25 12.68
C LEU A 36 4.25 -16.74 12.87
N GLY A 37 4.48 -15.83 13.83
CA GLY A 37 5.81 -15.26 14.11
C GLY A 37 6.73 -16.16 14.94
N ASN A 38 6.22 -17.25 15.50
CA ASN A 38 6.94 -18.17 16.39
C ASN A 38 6.97 -19.61 15.82
N GLU A 39 7.31 -19.78 14.54
CA GLU A 39 7.67 -21.10 14.00
C GLU A 39 9.03 -21.56 14.55
N GLU A 40 9.04 -22.15 15.73
CA GLU A 40 9.88 -23.32 15.97
C GLU A 40 9.09 -24.54 15.48
N VAL A 41 9.40 -24.99 14.26
CA VAL A 41 8.92 -26.25 13.69
C VAL A 41 10.04 -27.28 13.84
N GLU A 42 9.81 -28.34 14.63
CA GLU A 42 10.59 -29.57 14.51
C GLU A 42 9.82 -30.59 13.66
N VAL A 43 10.33 -31.31 12.65
CA VAL A 43 11.49 -31.25 11.73
C VAL A 43 11.15 -32.22 10.57
N SER A 44 11.44 -31.89 9.30
CA SER A 44 12.30 -32.70 8.40
C SER A 44 12.26 -32.30 6.91
N SER A 45 13.48 -32.24 6.34
CA SER A 45 13.90 -32.23 4.93
C SER A 45 13.67 -31.01 4.03
N GLU A 46 14.75 -30.22 3.91
CA GLU A 46 15.38 -29.67 2.69
C GLU A 46 14.51 -29.35 1.46
N THR A 47 14.39 -28.06 1.07
CA THR A 47 15.26 -27.43 0.04
C THR A 47 14.87 -25.98 -0.26
N ASN A 48 15.89 -25.10 -0.15
CA ASN A 48 16.24 -23.94 -0.98
C ASN A 48 15.38 -22.66 -1.00
N GLU A 49 15.95 -21.67 -0.32
CA GLU A 49 15.65 -20.23 -0.32
C GLU A 49 15.82 -19.55 -1.69
N SER A 50 15.02 -18.51 -1.95
CA SER A 50 15.49 -17.25 -2.56
C SER A 50 14.49 -16.09 -2.34
N GLN A 51 14.73 -15.39 -1.23
CA GLN A 51 14.88 -13.93 -1.04
C GLN A 51 14.00 -12.87 -1.75
N LEU A 52 13.82 -11.77 -0.98
CA LEU A 52 13.52 -10.36 -1.31
C LEU A 52 12.04 -9.96 -1.12
N ALA A 53 11.67 -8.91 -0.37
CA ALA A 53 12.41 -7.89 0.36
C ALA A 53 11.50 -7.23 1.42
N GLU A 54 12.15 -6.69 2.44
CA GLU A 54 11.60 -5.96 3.59
C GLU A 54 10.55 -4.91 3.21
N HIS A 55 9.49 -4.77 4.02
CA HIS A 55 8.72 -3.53 4.08
C HIS A 55 8.54 -3.08 5.52
N GLN A 56 9.04 -1.86 5.74
CA GLN A 56 9.12 -1.19 7.01
C GLN A 56 7.74 -0.98 7.63
N VAL A 57 7.66 -1.31 8.91
CA VAL A 57 6.57 -1.00 9.82
C VAL A 57 6.49 0.52 9.97
N MET A 58 5.37 1.14 9.58
CA MET A 58 4.89 2.36 10.24
C MET A 58 3.36 2.40 10.28
N ASP A 59 2.87 2.35 11.52
CA ASP A 59 1.53 2.70 11.96
C ASP A 59 1.17 4.12 11.49
N ASN A 60 -0.04 4.33 10.99
CA ASN A 60 -0.79 5.54 11.27
C ASN A 60 -2.27 5.41 10.92
N THR A 61 -3.09 5.92 11.82
CA THR A 61 -4.50 5.65 11.99
C THR A 61 -5.38 6.69 11.25
N TRP A 62 -6.50 6.21 10.66
CA TRP A 62 -7.78 6.90 10.32
C TRP A 62 -7.89 7.93 9.16
N THR A 63 -8.48 7.50 8.01
CA THR A 63 -9.80 7.89 7.48
C THR A 63 -10.10 7.09 6.20
N GLN A 64 -11.15 6.25 6.16
CA GLN A 64 -11.58 5.55 4.93
C GLN A 64 -12.39 6.48 4.00
N GLN A 65 -11.77 7.58 3.54
CA GLN A 65 -11.84 7.84 2.10
C GLN A 65 -10.65 7.04 1.57
N ARG A 66 -10.87 6.06 0.68
CA ARG A 66 -9.73 5.58 -0.11
C ARG A 66 -9.28 6.78 -0.92
N ASP A 67 -8.32 7.54 -0.40
CA ASP A 67 -7.63 8.55 -1.16
C ASP A 67 -7.16 7.82 -2.41
N LYS A 68 -7.75 8.18 -3.55
CA LYS A 68 -7.44 7.53 -4.82
C LYS A 68 -5.95 7.77 -5.04
N ASN A 69 -5.15 6.71 -4.89
CA ASN A 69 -3.73 6.77 -5.12
C ASN A 69 -3.49 6.58 -6.62
N TYR A 70 -3.58 7.68 -7.36
CA TYR A 70 -3.43 7.71 -8.81
C TYR A 70 -2.06 7.22 -9.26
N LYS A 71 -1.00 7.47 -8.46
CA LYS A 71 0.33 6.91 -8.74
C LYS A 71 0.30 5.39 -8.80
N ASN A 72 -0.31 4.75 -7.79
CA ASN A 72 -0.43 3.29 -7.76
C ASN A 72 -1.31 2.78 -8.90
N MET A 73 -2.43 3.44 -9.18
CA MET A 73 -3.30 3.05 -10.31
C MET A 73 -2.58 3.11 -11.66
N LEU A 74 -1.78 4.16 -11.89
CA LEU A 74 -0.99 4.29 -13.12
C LEU A 74 0.12 3.24 -13.19
N GLN A 75 0.76 2.94 -12.06
CA GLN A 75 1.76 1.87 -11.95
C GLN A 75 1.15 0.49 -12.24
N GLU A 76 -0.02 0.18 -11.69
CA GLU A 76 -0.76 -1.06 -11.98
C GLU A 76 -1.16 -1.15 -13.45
N LYS A 77 -1.59 -0.03 -14.07
CA LYS A 77 -1.91 0.02 -15.50
C LYS A 77 -0.66 -0.27 -16.34
N ALA A 78 0.49 0.33 -16.02
CA ALA A 78 1.77 0.03 -16.67
C ALA A 78 2.17 -1.46 -16.54
N GLN A 79 2.04 -2.02 -15.33
CA GLN A 79 2.35 -3.43 -15.08
C GLN A 79 1.47 -4.36 -15.92
N LYS A 80 0.15 -4.11 -15.96
CA LYS A 80 -0.81 -4.89 -16.76
C LYS A 80 -0.49 -4.82 -18.26
N GLN A 81 -0.03 -3.67 -18.73
CA GLN A 81 0.37 -3.43 -20.12
C GLN A 81 1.79 -3.93 -20.45
N LYS A 82 2.55 -4.40 -19.45
CA LYS A 82 3.96 -4.82 -19.58
C LYS A 82 4.87 -3.74 -20.17
N ILE A 83 4.59 -2.48 -19.84
CA ILE A 83 5.43 -1.33 -20.20
C ILE A 83 6.26 -0.88 -18.98
N PRO A 84 7.32 -0.08 -19.17
CA PRO A 84 8.10 0.46 -18.05
C PRO A 84 7.24 1.23 -17.05
N TYR A 85 7.63 1.17 -15.77
CA TYR A 85 6.94 1.91 -14.72
C TYR A 85 7.00 3.43 -14.96
N PRO A 86 5.97 4.18 -14.51
CA PRO A 86 5.92 5.63 -14.72
C PRO A 86 7.08 6.33 -14.00
N ILE A 87 7.72 7.29 -14.67
CA ILE A 87 8.79 8.10 -14.08
C ILE A 87 8.27 9.52 -13.86
N TYR A 88 8.45 10.05 -12.65
CA TYR A 88 7.99 11.39 -12.28
C TYR A 88 9.16 12.36 -12.22
N PHE A 89 8.99 13.50 -12.88
CA PHE A 89 9.87 14.65 -12.78
C PHE A 89 9.11 15.77 -12.07
N TYR A 90 9.82 16.63 -11.35
CA TYR A 90 9.22 17.79 -10.71
C TYR A 90 10.09 19.02 -10.88
N LYS A 91 9.41 20.16 -10.91
CA LYS A 91 10.02 21.49 -10.95
C LYS A 91 9.43 22.29 -9.80
N GLN A 92 10.30 22.86 -8.98
CA GLN A 92 9.89 23.82 -7.96
C GLN A 92 9.79 25.20 -8.61
N THR A 93 8.68 25.88 -8.34
CA THR A 93 8.36 27.24 -8.79
C THR A 93 8.19 28.13 -7.56
N ASP A 94 8.13 29.45 -7.75
CA ASP A 94 7.91 30.41 -6.66
C ASP A 94 6.58 30.16 -5.91
N THR A 95 5.60 29.59 -6.62
CA THR A 95 4.24 29.36 -6.12
C THR A 95 3.95 27.91 -5.71
N GLY A 96 4.91 26.99 -5.84
CA GLY A 96 4.74 25.57 -5.48
C GLY A 96 5.45 24.59 -6.40
N PHE A 97 4.96 23.35 -6.48
CA PHE A 97 5.54 22.25 -7.24
C PHE A 97 4.68 21.89 -8.45
N LEU A 98 5.33 21.73 -9.60
CA LEU A 98 4.77 21.15 -10.81
C LEU A 98 5.42 19.79 -11.05
N SER A 99 4.66 18.84 -11.59
CA SER A 99 5.18 17.51 -11.91
C SER A 99 4.79 17.10 -13.33
N GLU A 100 5.74 16.45 -14.00
CA GLU A 100 5.59 15.82 -15.31
C GLU A 100 5.76 14.31 -15.11
N VAL A 101 5.03 13.51 -15.89
CA VAL A 101 5.09 12.05 -15.79
C VAL A 101 5.41 11.45 -17.16
N MET A 102 6.40 10.57 -17.21
CA MET A 102 6.69 9.77 -18.38
C MET A 102 5.99 8.42 -18.27
N TYR A 103 5.16 8.11 -19.27
CA TYR A 103 4.36 6.89 -19.34
C TYR A 103 4.34 6.37 -20.78
N ASP A 104 4.65 5.09 -20.98
CA ASP A 104 4.73 4.45 -22.30
C ASP A 104 5.65 5.20 -23.30
N GLY A 105 6.82 5.64 -22.81
CA GLY A 105 7.79 6.40 -23.61
C GLY A 105 7.35 7.83 -23.98
N ARG A 106 6.20 8.31 -23.49
CA ARG A 106 5.70 9.66 -23.71
C ARG A 106 5.73 10.47 -22.42
N THR A 107 6.14 11.72 -22.49
CA THR A 107 6.12 12.64 -21.35
C THR A 107 4.86 13.48 -21.38
N TYR A 108 4.14 13.49 -20.27
CA TYR A 108 2.94 14.27 -20.06
C TYR A 108 3.27 15.41 -19.09
N SER A 109 3.18 16.64 -19.61
CA SER A 109 3.36 17.88 -18.86
C SER A 109 2.03 18.65 -18.83
N PRO A 110 1.10 18.23 -17.96
CA PRO A 110 -0.22 18.86 -17.88
C PRO A 110 -0.13 20.31 -17.38
N ASP A 111 -0.89 21.19 -18.03
CA ASP A 111 -1.00 22.59 -17.63
C ASP A 111 -1.88 22.70 -16.37
N MET A 112 -1.24 22.53 -15.21
CA MET A 112 -1.90 22.48 -13.90
C MET A 112 -1.37 23.56 -12.97
N SER A 113 -2.23 23.98 -12.04
CA SER A 113 -1.81 24.89 -10.98
C SER A 113 -0.72 24.24 -10.11
N PRO A 114 0.32 24.99 -9.71
CA PRO A 114 1.34 24.52 -8.77
C PRO A 114 0.72 23.99 -7.47
N GLN A 115 1.27 22.89 -6.96
CA GLN A 115 0.81 22.26 -5.71
C GLN A 115 1.72 22.61 -4.54
N ASN A 116 1.16 22.61 -3.33
CA ASN A 116 1.92 22.94 -2.12
C ASN A 116 2.93 21.85 -1.74
N LYS A 117 2.66 20.59 -2.11
CA LYS A 117 3.56 19.46 -1.85
C LYS A 117 3.93 18.76 -3.16
N LYS A 118 5.18 18.27 -3.23
CA LYS A 118 5.66 17.47 -4.36
C LYS A 118 4.77 16.24 -4.64
N ILE A 119 4.38 15.53 -3.58
CA ILE A 119 3.55 14.32 -3.74
C ILE A 119 2.18 14.62 -4.35
N ASP A 120 1.59 15.79 -4.05
CA ASP A 120 0.31 16.21 -4.60
C ASP A 120 0.43 16.55 -6.09
N ALA A 121 1.56 17.14 -6.49
CA ALA A 121 1.87 17.41 -7.89
C ALA A 121 1.99 16.10 -8.69
N GLU A 122 2.68 15.10 -8.14
CA GLU A 122 2.82 13.77 -8.76
C GLU A 122 1.47 13.03 -8.86
N GLN A 123 0.64 13.08 -7.80
CA GLN A 123 -0.71 12.48 -7.82
C GLN A 123 -1.59 13.13 -8.89
N LYS A 124 -1.54 14.45 -9.02
CA LYS A 124 -2.26 15.17 -10.08
C LYS A 124 -1.75 14.79 -11.47
N ALA A 125 -0.44 14.70 -11.67
CA ALA A 125 0.13 14.30 -12.96
C ALA A 125 -0.32 12.88 -13.33
N ALA A 126 -0.33 11.95 -12.37
CA ALA A 126 -0.83 10.60 -12.56
C ALA A 126 -2.33 10.58 -12.89
N GLN A 127 -3.13 11.39 -12.19
CA GLN A 127 -4.57 11.53 -12.45
C GLN A 127 -4.83 12.01 -13.88
N PHE A 128 -4.09 13.01 -14.34
CA PHE A 128 -4.20 13.53 -15.71
C PHE A 128 -3.92 12.44 -16.74
N VAL A 129 -2.85 11.67 -16.58
CA VAL A 129 -2.51 10.59 -17.53
C VAL A 129 -3.56 9.49 -17.51
N LEU A 130 -4.05 9.09 -16.33
CA LEU A 130 -5.12 8.10 -16.25
C LEU A 130 -6.36 8.57 -17.01
N ALA A 131 -6.77 9.83 -16.84
CA ALA A 131 -7.89 10.42 -17.55
C ALA A 131 -7.65 10.59 -19.06
N TYR A 132 -6.41 10.73 -19.51
CA TYR A 132 -6.04 10.80 -20.92
C TYR A 132 -6.01 9.43 -21.61
N LEU A 133 -5.79 8.36 -20.84
CA LEU A 133 -5.69 6.97 -21.32
C LEU A 133 -7.01 6.20 -21.24
N ASP A 134 -8.10 6.84 -20.80
CA ASP A 134 -9.45 6.28 -20.77
C ASP A 134 -10.25 6.81 -21.98
#